data_AF-H1B4P1-F1
#
_entry.id   AF-H1B4P1-F1
#
_cell.length_a   1.000
_cell.length_b   1.000
_cell.length_c   1.000
_cell.angle_alpha   90.00
_cell.angle_beta   90.00
_cell.angle_gamma   90.00
#
_symmetry.space_group_name_H-M   'P 1'
#
loop_
_entity.id
_entity.type
_entity.pdbx_description
1 polymer ?
#
loop_
_entity_poly.entity_id
_entity_poly.type
_entity_poly.pdbx_seq_one_letter_code
_entity_poly.pdbx_strand_id
1 'polypeptide(L)'
;MKFYSPKNFKKGRHIGGLFRMIDVLLLAAGSTIFIPMILFILTRDDINFILLLIMAILYGCIILLIQPFPPIYHNFLTFFQVLYFFIKCQKKYIWGGIVKYEEKEE
;
A
#
# COMPACT_ATOMS: atom_id res chain seq x y z
N MET A 1 -14.47 -10.24 2.70
CA MET A 1 -14.76 -8.86 3.16
C MET A 1 -16.23 -8.57 2.94
N LYS A 2 -16.94 -8.02 3.94
CA LYS A 2 -18.30 -7.48 3.78
C LYS A 2 -18.18 -6.00 3.38
N PHE A 3 -18.83 -5.58 2.29
CA PHE A 3 -18.85 -4.21 1.77
C PHE A 3 -20.08 -3.43 2.24
N TYR A 4 -20.35 -3.41 3.55
CA TYR A 4 -21.24 -2.38 4.09
C TYR A 4 -20.38 -1.16 4.35
N SER A 5 -20.70 -0.02 3.73
CA SER A 5 -20.05 1.25 4.07
C SER A 5 -20.43 1.61 5.52
N PRO A 6 -19.51 1.54 6.50
CA PRO A 6 -19.87 1.86 7.88
C PRO A 6 -20.00 3.38 8.01
N LYS A 7 -20.95 3.82 8.85
CA LYS A 7 -21.25 5.22 9.20
C LYS A 7 -20.03 6.06 9.64
N ASN A 8 -18.88 5.44 9.89
CA ASN A 8 -17.62 6.04 10.36
C ASN A 8 -16.53 6.19 9.27
N PHE A 9 -16.89 6.29 7.99
CA PHE A 9 -15.92 6.41 6.89
C PHE A 9 -15.06 7.71 6.89
N LYS A 10 -15.34 8.68 7.77
CA LYS A 10 -14.68 10.01 7.80
C LYS A 10 -13.73 10.28 8.98
N LYS A 11 -13.33 9.28 9.77
CA LYS A 11 -12.29 9.51 10.79
C LYS A 11 -10.90 9.39 10.15
N GLY A 12 -10.15 10.51 10.17
CA GLY A 12 -8.82 10.68 9.58
C GLY A 12 -7.84 9.57 9.92
N ARG A 13 -7.79 8.54 9.07
CA ARG A 13 -6.84 7.42 9.16
C ARG A 13 -5.48 7.72 8.52
N HIS A 14 -5.39 8.79 7.75
CA HIS A 14 -4.19 9.15 7.00
C HIS A 14 -3.47 10.32 7.68
N ILE A 15 -2.16 10.17 7.88
CA ILE A 15 -1.26 11.23 8.32
C ILE A 15 -1.25 12.31 7.23
N GLY A 16 -1.60 13.54 7.60
CA GLY A 16 -1.70 14.67 6.68
C GLY A 16 -2.72 14.49 5.56
N GLY A 17 -3.66 13.55 5.69
CA GLY A 17 -4.61 13.21 4.63
C GLY A 17 -4.02 12.45 3.44
N LEU A 18 -2.72 12.12 3.47
CA LEU A 18 -1.98 11.57 2.33
C LEU A 18 -1.39 10.19 2.59
N PHE A 19 -0.81 9.94 3.76
CA PHE A 19 -0.09 8.68 4.01
C PHE A 19 -0.78 7.83 5.08
N ARG A 20 -0.84 6.52 4.88
CA ARG A 20 -1.21 5.58 5.96
C ARG A 20 -0.03 5.43 6.92
N MET A 21 -0.31 5.03 8.16
CA MET A 21 0.75 4.70 9.15
C MET A 21 1.76 3.69 8.60
N ILE A 22 1.30 2.70 7.83
CA ILE A 22 2.15 1.68 7.21
C ILE A 22 3.11 2.31 6.18
N ASP A 23 2.64 3.30 5.41
CA ASP A 23 3.45 3.96 4.38
C ASP A 23 4.57 4.77 5.04
N VAL A 24 4.26 5.45 6.15
CA VAL A 24 5.25 6.23 6.93
C VAL A 24 6.27 5.31 7.58
N LEU A 25 5.84 4.17 8.14
CA LEU A 25 6.75 3.18 8.71
C LEU A 25 7.68 2.59 7.65
N LEU A 26 7.13 2.26 6.47
CA LEU A 26 7.87 1.71 5.36
C LEU A 26 8.91 2.70 4.82
N LEU A 27 8.53 3.97 4.67
CA LEU A 27 9.44 5.05 4.29
C LEU A 27 10.54 5.23 5.34
N ALA A 28 10.18 5.35 6.62
CA ALA A 28 11.14 5.57 7.70
C ALA A 28 12.14 4.41 7.79
N ALA A 29 11.68 3.16 7.79
CA ALA A 29 12.55 1.99 7.85
C ALA A 29 13.45 1.88 6.61
N GLY A 30 12.89 2.08 5.41
CA GLY A 30 13.65 2.07 4.16
C GLY A 30 14.72 3.15 4.12
N SER A 31 14.36 4.40 4.43
CA SER A 31 15.31 5.52 4.44
C SER A 31 16.42 5.33 5.47
N THR A 32 16.10 4.80 6.66
CA THR A 32 17.10 4.57 7.72
C THR A 32 18.15 3.54 7.32
N ILE A 33 17.80 2.56 6.49
CA ILE A 33 18.72 1.50 6.05
C ILE A 33 19.45 1.91 4.77
N PHE A 34 18.71 2.30 3.73
CA PHE A 34 19.27 2.48 2.39
C PHE A 34 20.07 3.78 2.24
N ILE A 35 19.65 4.89 2.87
CA ILE A 35 20.36 6.17 2.73
C ILE A 35 21.79 6.06 3.30
N PRO A 36 22.01 5.57 4.54
CA PRO A 36 23.37 5.42 5.06
C PRO A 36 24.22 4.45 4.25
N MET A 37 23.64 3.34 3.77
CA MET A 37 24.36 2.39 2.90
C MET A 37 24.81 3.03 1.60
N ILE A 38 23.94 3.77 0.93
CA ILE A 38 24.26 4.47 -0.32
C ILE A 38 25.35 5.51 -0.08
N LEU A 39 25.22 6.31 0.97
CA LEU A 39 26.23 7.31 1.34
C LEU A 39 27.59 6.65 1.64
N PHE A 40 27.60 5.55 2.38
CA PHE A 40 28.82 4.80 2.68
C PHE A 40 29.53 4.29 1.41
N ILE A 41 28.77 3.77 0.44
CA ILE A 41 29.31 3.31 -0.85
C ILE A 41 29.91 4.49 -1.63
N LEU A 42 29.24 5.65 -1.63
CA LEU A 42 29.68 6.84 -2.35
C LEU A 42 30.93 7.49 -1.75
N THR A 43 31.21 7.29 -0.46
CA THR A 43 32.41 7.82 0.21
C THR A 43 33.68 6.99 -0.01
N ARG A 44 33.59 5.83 -0.67
CA ARG A 44 34.77 5.01 -0.96
C ARG A 44 35.48 5.48 -2.24
N ASP A 45 36.80 5.40 -2.24
CA ASP A 45 37.62 5.68 -3.43
C ASP A 45 37.32 4.68 -4.57
N ASP A 46 37.12 3.41 -4.24
CA ASP A 46 36.73 2.35 -5.17
C ASP A 46 35.20 2.10 -5.14
N ILE A 47 34.45 2.95 -5.83
CA ILE A 47 32.98 2.83 -5.88
C ILE A 47 32.57 1.57 -6.65
N ASN A 48 31.87 0.66 -5.97
CA ASN A 48 31.21 -0.47 -6.63
C ASN A 48 29.87 -0.03 -7.23
N PHE A 49 29.89 0.36 -8.51
CA PHE A 49 28.71 0.84 -9.24
C PHE A 49 27.56 -0.17 -9.32
N ILE A 50 27.87 -1.48 -9.42
CA ILE A 50 26.84 -2.52 -9.48
C ILE A 50 26.08 -2.57 -8.14
N LEU A 51 26.82 -2.55 -7.03
CA LEU A 51 26.21 -2.53 -5.70
C LEU A 51 25.39 -1.26 -5.47
N LEU A 52 25.92 -0.10 -5.88
CA LEU A 52 25.21 1.17 -5.80
C LEU A 52 23.89 1.14 -6.57
N LEU A 53 23.91 0.61 -7.80
CA LEU A 53 22.72 0.49 -8.64
C LEU A 53 21.65 -0.41 -7.99
N ILE A 54 22.06 -1.56 -7.45
CA ILE A 54 21.14 -2.48 -6.76
C ILE A 54 20.50 -1.77 -5.57
N MET A 55 21.28 -1.08 -4.74
CA MET A 55 20.76 -0.34 -3.58
C MET A 55 19.80 0.78 -3.98
N ALA A 56 20.13 1.52 -5.04
CA ALA A 56 19.27 2.57 -5.58
C ALA A 56 17.95 2.01 -6.11
N ILE A 57 17.97 0.87 -6.83
CA ILE A 57 16.76 0.20 -7.33
C ILE A 57 15.89 -0.26 -6.16
N LEU A 58 16.49 -0.94 -5.17
CA LEU A 58 15.74 -1.43 -4.01
C LEU A 58 15.09 -0.28 -3.24
N TYR A 59 15.81 0.82 -3.02
CA TYR A 59 15.23 2.00 -2.40
C TYR A 59 14.14 2.64 -3.27
N GLY A 60 14.37 2.71 -4.59
CA GLY A 60 13.38 3.17 -5.57
C GLY A 60 12.08 2.35 -5.53
N CYS A 61 12.16 1.03 -5.34
CA CYS A 61 10.99 0.17 -5.16
C CYS A 61 10.20 0.55 -3.89
N ILE A 62 10.87 0.87 -2.79
CA ILE A 62 10.21 1.32 -1.54
C ILE A 62 9.46 2.63 -1.78
N ILE A 63 10.11 3.59 -2.46
CA ILE A 63 9.47 4.86 -2.82
C ILE A 63 8.28 4.64 -3.75
N LEU A 64 8.42 3.76 -4.75
CA LEU A 64 7.33 3.42 -5.66
C LEU A 64 6.11 2.85 -4.93
N LEU A 65 6.32 1.97 -3.94
CA LEU A 65 5.22 1.35 -3.19
C LEU A 65 4.34 2.36 -2.45
N ILE A 66 4.91 3.47 -1.98
CA ILE A 66 4.18 4.52 -1.27
C ILE A 66 3.64 5.60 -2.21
N GLN A 67 4.04 5.63 -3.49
CA GLN A 67 3.54 6.62 -4.44
C GLN A 67 2.03 6.45 -4.67
N PRO A 68 1.29 7.56 -4.82
CA PRO A 68 -0.12 7.53 -5.19
C PRO A 68 -0.35 6.75 -6.49
N PHE A 69 -1.39 5.91 -6.53
CA PHE A 69 -1.81 5.20 -7.74
C PHE A 69 -3.26 5.54 -8.11
N PRO A 70 -3.54 6.81 -8.44
CA PRO A 70 -4.88 7.27 -8.79
C PRO A 70 -5.38 6.64 -10.10
N PRO A 71 -6.70 6.56 -10.32
CA PRO A 71 -7.76 7.13 -9.50
C PRO A 71 -8.37 6.16 -8.46
N ILE A 72 -8.06 4.86 -8.56
CA ILE A 72 -8.79 3.81 -7.83
C ILE A 72 -8.08 3.41 -6.53
N TYR A 73 -6.75 3.38 -6.54
CA TYR A 73 -5.97 2.90 -5.41
C TYR A 73 -5.27 4.04 -4.70
N HIS A 74 -5.13 3.91 -3.39
CA HIS A 74 -4.42 4.90 -2.59
C HIS A 74 -2.94 4.99 -2.99
N ASN A 75 -2.28 3.84 -3.12
CA ASN A 75 -0.88 3.70 -3.53
C ASN A 75 -0.63 2.30 -4.12
N PHE A 76 0.57 2.09 -4.68
CA PHE A 76 0.98 0.82 -5.26
C PHE A 76 0.97 -0.34 -4.24
N LEU A 77 1.33 -0.09 -2.98
CA LEU A 77 1.24 -1.09 -1.91
C LEU A 77 -0.18 -1.64 -1.75
N THR A 78 -1.17 -0.74 -1.74
CA THR A 78 -2.59 -1.10 -1.62
C THR A 78 -3.05 -1.87 -2.86
N PHE A 79 -2.60 -1.47 -4.05
CA PHE A 79 -2.88 -2.19 -5.29
C PHE A 79 -2.39 -3.65 -5.23
N PHE A 80 -1.13 -3.87 -4.89
CA PHE A 80 -0.56 -5.22 -4.79
C PHE A 80 -1.23 -6.06 -3.70
N GLN A 81 -1.60 -5.45 -2.58
CA GLN A 81 -2.35 -6.13 -1.53
C GLN A 81 -3.72 -6.62 -2.03
N VAL A 82 -4.46 -5.79 -2.75
CA VAL A 82 -5.76 -6.16 -3.34
C VAL A 82 -5.59 -7.25 -4.40
N LEU A 83 -4.57 -7.12 -5.27
CA LEU A 83 -4.26 -8.13 -6.27
C LEU A 83 -3.94 -9.48 -5.64
N TYR A 84 -3.12 -9.50 -4.59
CA TYR A 84 -2.78 -10.70 -3.84
C TYR A 84 -4.04 -11.39 -3.27
N PHE A 85 -4.91 -10.62 -2.61
CA PHE A 85 -6.17 -11.16 -2.10
C PHE A 85 -7.09 -11.65 -3.20
N PHE A 86 -7.15 -10.97 -4.34
CA PHE A 86 -7.97 -11.39 -5.47
C PHE A 86 -7.53 -12.74 -6.04
N ILE A 87 -6.23 -13.00 -6.08
CA ILE A 87 -5.68 -14.27 -6.57
C ILE A 87 -5.88 -15.39 -5.53
N LYS A 88 -5.73 -15.09 -4.24
CA LYS A 88 -5.76 -16.12 -3.17
C LYS A 88 -7.14 -16.41 -2.61
N CYS A 89 -8.07 -15.46 -2.59
CA CYS A 89 -9.38 -15.65 -1.97
C CYS A 89 -10.39 -16.25 -2.96
N GLN A 90 -11.13 -17.25 -2.50
CA GLN A 90 -12.29 -17.77 -3.23
C GLN A 90 -13.32 -16.65 -3.38
N LYS A 91 -13.74 -16.41 -4.63
CA LYS A 91 -14.69 -15.35 -4.96
C LYS A 91 -16.10 -15.84 -4.65
N LYS A 92 -16.58 -15.56 -3.44
CA LYS A 92 -18.00 -15.73 -3.09
C LYS A 92 -18.77 -14.52 -3.58
N TYR A 93 -19.36 -14.63 -4.76
CA TYR A 93 -20.34 -13.67 -5.25
C TYR A 93 -21.66 -13.95 -4.55
N ILE A 94 -22.10 -13.04 -3.69
CA ILE A 94 -23.46 -13.08 -3.16
C ILE A 94 -24.35 -12.71 -4.34
N TRP A 95 -25.01 -13.69 -4.94
CA TRP A 95 -26.03 -13.41 -5.94
C TRP A 95 -27.18 -12.72 -5.20
N GLY A 96 -27.51 -11.49 -5.59
CA GLY A 96 -28.66 -10.76 -5.08
C GLY A 96 -29.95 -11.37 -5.61
N GLY A 97 -30.23 -12.62 -5.24
CA GLY A 97 -31.57 -13.18 -5.39
C GLY A 97 -32.55 -12.28 -4.64
N ILE A 98 -33.65 -11.95 -5.31
CA ILE A 98 -34.78 -11.09 -4.93
C ILE A 98 -34.79 -10.75 -3.43
N VAL A 99 -34.57 -9.47 -3.13
CA VAL A 99 -34.87 -8.90 -1.81
C VAL A 99 -36.37 -9.08 -1.58
N LYS A 100 -36.76 -10.10 -0.80
CA LYS A 100 -38.08 -10.10 -0.20
C LYS A 100 -38.07 -8.92 0.77
N TYR A 101 -38.79 -7.87 0.41
CA TYR A 101 -39.15 -6.82 1.35
C TYR A 101 -39.77 -7.52 2.56
N GLU A 102 -39.18 -7.33 3.74
CA GLU A 102 -39.82 -7.73 4.99
C GLU A 102 -41.18 -7.04 5.02
N GLU A 103 -42.26 -7.82 4.91
CA GLU A 103 -43.61 -7.33 5.18
C GLU A 103 -43.58 -6.79 6.60
N LYS A 104 -43.86 -5.49 6.74
CA LYS A 104 -44.07 -4.87 8.05
C LYS A 104 -45.23 -5.62 8.69
N GLU A 105 -44.95 -6.33 9.79
CA GLU A 105 -46.00 -6.78 10.70
C GLU A 105 -46.71 -5.53 11.25
N GLU A 106 -48.02 -5.46 11.00
CA GLU A 106 -48.95 -4.45 11.53
C GLU A 106 -49.15 -4.56 13.05
#